data_AF-A0A8C3T8N8-F1
#
_entry.id   AF-A0A8C3T8N8-F1
#
_cell.length_a   1.000
_cell.length_b   1.000
_cell.length_c   1.000
_cell.angle_alpha   90.00
_cell.angle_beta   90.00
_cell.angle_gamma   90.00
#
_symmetry.space_group_name_H-M   'P 1'
#
loop_
_entity.id
_entity.type
_entity.pdbx_description
1 polymer ?
#
loop_
_entity_poly.entity_id
_entity_poly.type
_entity_poly.pdbx_seq_one_letter_code
_entity_poly.pdbx_strand_id
1 'polypeptide(L)' 'AGPGCDPFVPPPECPVFEPSWEEFSDPLGFIGRIRGLAEKTGICKIRPPKVPLMFSPLFPPTPPGKNMAGV' A
#
# COMPACT_ATOMS: atom_id res chain seq x y z
N ALA A 1 -8.38 37.23 -1.00
CA ALA A 1 -8.40 35.98 -1.79
C ALA A 1 -9.54 36.09 -2.78
N GLY A 2 -9.27 36.02 -4.09
CA GLY A 2 -10.29 36.15 -5.14
C GLY A 2 -11.16 34.88 -5.25
N PRO A 3 -12.36 34.97 -5.85
CA PRO A 3 -13.24 33.83 -6.06
C PRO A 3 -12.62 32.92 -7.13
N GLY A 4 -12.35 31.66 -6.79
CA GLY A 4 -11.74 30.69 -7.70
C GLY A 4 -10.71 29.75 -7.05
N CYS A 5 -10.47 29.87 -5.75
CA CYS A 5 -9.71 28.87 -5.00
C CYS A 5 -10.69 27.94 -4.28
N ASP A 6 -11.32 27.03 -5.04
CA ASP A 6 -12.01 25.91 -4.42
C ASP A 6 -10.97 25.07 -3.65
N PRO A 7 -11.28 24.63 -2.42
CA PRO A 7 -10.35 23.81 -1.65
C PRO A 7 -10.09 22.51 -2.41
N PHE A 8 -8.83 22.07 -2.50
CA PHE A 8 -8.48 20.77 -3.05
C PHE A 8 -9.27 19.68 -2.33
N VAL A 9 -10.07 18.92 -3.08
CA VAL A 9 -10.78 17.76 -2.57
C VAL A 9 -10.01 16.50 -2.99
N PRO A 10 -9.42 15.75 -2.05
CA PRO A 10 -8.70 14.53 -2.38
C PRO A 10 -9.66 13.50 -2.99
N PRO A 11 -9.24 12.77 -4.05
CA PRO A 11 -10.01 11.67 -4.59
C PRO A 11 -10.27 10.56 -3.55
N PRO A 12 -11.31 9.74 -3.75
CA PRO A 12 -11.54 8.58 -2.92
C PRO A 12 -10.33 7.64 -2.89
N GLU A 13 -10.03 7.06 -1.73
CA GLU A 13 -8.95 6.08 -1.63
C GLU A 13 -9.27 4.81 -2.42
N CYS A 14 -8.25 4.28 -3.10
CA CYS A 14 -8.38 3.02 -3.83
C CYS A 14 -8.57 1.83 -2.87
N PRO A 15 -9.24 0.75 -3.31
CA PRO A 15 -9.41 -0.44 -2.49
C PRO A 15 -8.07 -1.07 -2.16
N VAL A 16 -7.93 -1.50 -0.90
CA VAL A 16 -6.71 -2.10 -0.38
C VAL A 16 -6.98 -3.56 -0.02
N PHE A 17 -6.12 -4.46 -0.52
CA PHE A 17 -6.21 -5.89 -0.29
C PHE A 17 -5.04 -6.38 0.56
N GLU A 18 -5.32 -7.23 1.54
CA GLU A 18 -4.34 -7.84 2.44
C GLU A 18 -4.41 -9.37 2.31
N PRO A 19 -3.76 -9.96 1.29
CA PRO A 19 -3.71 -11.41 1.12
C PRO A 19 -3.05 -12.10 2.31
N SER A 20 -3.42 -13.37 2.52
CA SER A 20 -2.64 -14.28 3.37
C SER A 20 -1.33 -14.71 2.67
N TRP A 21 -0.43 -15.39 3.40
CA TRP A 21 0.80 -15.94 2.80
C TRP A 21 0.53 -16.96 1.68
N GLU A 22 -0.52 -17.77 1.81
CA GLU A 22 -0.91 -18.75 0.79
C GLU A 22 -1.43 -18.06 -0.47
N GLU A 23 -2.26 -17.03 -0.31
CA GLU A 23 -2.79 -16.25 -1.43
C GLU A 23 -1.69 -15.42 -2.12
N PHE A 24 -0.75 -14.88 -1.35
CA PHE A 24 0.37 -14.12 -1.88
C PHE A 24 1.38 -15.00 -2.61
N SER A 25 1.37 -16.32 -2.38
CA SER A 25 2.24 -17.26 -3.09
C SER A 25 1.88 -17.43 -4.57
N ASP A 26 0.61 -17.22 -4.94
CA ASP A 26 0.14 -17.19 -6.33
C ASP A 26 -0.41 -15.79 -6.69
N PRO A 27 0.46 -14.87 -7.14
CA PRO A 27 0.07 -13.48 -7.40
C PRO A 27 -0.96 -13.37 -8.54
N LEU A 28 -0.88 -14.21 -9.57
CA LEU A 28 -1.82 -14.17 -10.69
C LEU A 28 -3.18 -14.73 -10.28
N GLY A 29 -3.19 -15.81 -9.49
CA GLY A 29 -4.42 -16.34 -8.89
C GLY A 29 -5.11 -15.33 -7.98
N PHE A 30 -4.33 -14.61 -7.15
CA PHE A 30 -4.86 -13.56 -6.29
C PHE A 30 -5.43 -12.37 -7.09
N ILE A 31 -4.71 -11.89 -8.12
CA ILE A 31 -5.20 -10.85 -9.03
C ILE A 31 -6.51 -11.29 -9.69
N GLY A 32 -6.59 -12.55 -10.17
CA GLY A 32 -7.81 -13.11 -10.73
C GLY A 32 -9.00 -13.10 -9.75
N ARG A 33 -8.74 -13.42 -8.47
CA ARG A 33 -9.75 -13.38 -7.40
C ARG A 33 -10.27 -11.96 -7.15
N ILE A 34 -9.40 -10.95 -7.11
CA ILE A 34 -9.80 -9.55 -6.80
C ILE A 34 -10.26 -8.76 -8.03
N ARG A 35 -10.04 -9.27 -9.25
CA ARG A 35 -10.29 -8.60 -10.53
C ARG A 35 -11.68 -7.96 -10.61
N GLY A 36 -12.73 -8.70 -10.27
CA GLY A 36 -14.11 -8.19 -10.36
C GLY A 36 -14.41 -6.98 -9.45
N LEU A 37 -13.62 -6.79 -8.38
CA LEU A 37 -13.72 -5.60 -7.52
C LEU A 37 -12.75 -4.50 -7.96
N ALA A 38 -11.50 -4.87 -8.30
CA ALA A 38 -10.46 -3.93 -8.72
C ALA A 38 -10.76 -3.25 -10.07
N GLU A 39 -11.45 -3.94 -10.99
CA GLU A 39 -11.83 -3.38 -12.29
C GLU A 39 -12.82 -2.22 -12.15
N LYS A 40 -13.69 -2.23 -11.12
CA LYS A 40 -14.65 -1.15 -10.88
C LYS A 40 -13.98 0.17 -10.52
N THR A 41 -12.81 0.10 -9.88
CA THR A 41 -12.03 1.26 -9.45
C THR A 41 -10.87 1.58 -10.40
N GLY A 42 -10.56 0.68 -11.33
CA GLY A 42 -9.44 0.79 -12.27
C GLY A 42 -8.07 0.53 -11.64
N ILE A 43 -7.87 0.91 -10.36
CA ILE A 43 -6.66 0.68 -9.58
C ILE A 43 -6.98 0.10 -8.20
N CYS A 44 -6.05 -0.68 -7.65
CA CYS A 44 -6.10 -1.18 -6.28
C CYS A 44 -4.69 -1.30 -5.68
N LYS A 45 -4.60 -1.34 -4.34
CA LYS A 45 -3.33 -1.52 -3.60
C LYS A 45 -3.30 -2.88 -2.93
N ILE A 46 -2.29 -3.69 -3.20
CA ILE A 46 -2.08 -4.97 -2.51
C ILE A 46 -0.98 -4.76 -1.47
N ARG A 47 -1.30 -4.95 -0.20
CA ARG A 47 -0.31 -4.94 0.89
C ARG A 47 0.19 -6.36 1.08
N PRO A 48 1.51 -6.63 0.92
CA PRO A 48 2.04 -7.95 1.19
C PRO A 48 1.79 -8.34 2.66
N PRO A 49 1.66 -9.65 2.96
CA PRO A 49 1.56 -10.13 4.32
C PRO A 49 2.73 -9.60 5.16
N LYS A 50 2.46 -9.22 6.42
CA LYS A 50 3.53 -8.77 7.31
C LYS A 50 4.50 -9.93 7.54
N VAL A 51 5.73 -9.79 7.05
CA VAL A 51 6.84 -10.64 7.51
C VAL A 51 7.09 -10.34 8.99
N PRO A 52 7.35 -11.36 9.82
CA PRO A 52 7.98 -11.12 11.12
C PRO A 52 9.26 -10.34 10.88
N LEU A 53 9.51 -9.28 11.65
CA LEU A 53 10.66 -8.37 11.48
C LEU A 53 12.03 -9.09 11.47
N MET A 54 12.07 -10.34 11.91
CA MET A 54 13.25 -11.21 11.85
C MET A 54 13.60 -11.70 10.44
N PHE A 55 12.67 -11.66 9.48
CA PHE A 55 12.81 -12.25 8.14
C PHE A 55 12.93 -11.23 7.00
N SER A 56 13.08 -9.93 7.27
CA SER A 56 13.31 -8.92 6.23
C SER A 56 14.80 -8.55 6.14
N PRO A 57 15.60 -9.19 5.27
CA PRO A 57 17.03 -8.91 5.15
C PRO A 57 17.34 -7.56 4.49
N LEU A 58 16.32 -6.85 3.97
CA LEU A 58 16.52 -5.64 3.16
C LEU A 58 16.54 -4.33 3.95
N PHE A 59 16.14 -4.34 5.22
CA PHE A 59 16.25 -3.18 6.10
C PHE A 59 16.99 -3.62 7.37
N PRO A 60 18.30 -3.32 7.52
CA PRO A 60 18.93 -3.45 8.82
C PRO A 60 18.12 -2.64 9.83
N PRO A 61 17.97 -3.09 11.10
CA PRO A 61 17.28 -2.31 12.11
C PRO A 61 17.91 -0.92 12.13
N THR A 62 17.11 0.12 11.87
CA THR A 62 17.58 1.50 12.00
C THR A 62 18.14 1.64 13.41
N PRO A 63 19.40 2.06 13.58
CA PRO A 63 19.96 2.21 14.91
C PRO A 63 19.06 3.17 15.70
N PRO A 64 18.71 2.84 16.95
CA PRO A 64 17.91 3.74 17.78
C PRO A 64 18.68 5.05 17.95
N GLY A 65 18.10 6.17 17.50
CA GLY A 65 18.64 7.50 17.77
C GLY A 65 19.17 8.32 16.58
N LYS A 66 18.61 8.19 15.37
CA LYS A 66 18.82 9.21 14.32
C LYS A 66 17.48 9.80 13.89
N ASN A 67 17.03 10.77 14.67
CA ASN A 67 16.14 11.83 14.19
C ASN A 67 16.77 12.48 12.96
N MET A 68 16.21 12.22 11.78
CA MET A 68 16.51 12.99 10.57
C MET A 68 15.91 14.38 10.72
N ALA A 69 16.70 15.31 11.24
CA ALA A 69 16.55 16.73 10.94
C ALA A 69 17.36 17.02 9.67
N GLY A 70 16.69 17.54 8.63
CA GLY A 70 17.33 18.24 7.53
C GLY A 70 17.61 17.43 6.26
N VAL A 71 16.67 17.51 5.31
CA VAL A 71 16.94 17.94 3.94
C VAL A 71 15.80 18.84 3.49
#